data_AF-A0A7C7H976-F1
#
_entry.id   AF-A0A7C7H976-F1
#
_cell.length_a   1.000
_cell.length_b   1.000
_cell.length_c   1.000
_cell.angle_alpha   90.00
_cell.angle_beta   90.00
_cell.angle_gamma   90.00
#
_symmetry.space_group_name_H-M   'P 1'
#
loop_
_entity.id
_entity.type
_entity.pdbx_description
1 polymer ?
#
loop_
_entity_poly.entity_id
_entity_poly.type
_entity_poly.pdbx_seq_one_letter_code
_entity_poly.pdbx_strand_id
1 'polypeptide(L)'
;MPNIKVEGLPSDEVCDKCKSPMVKKVGRFGLFLACSSYPECQNTRELEGTEGEQDEVDETCESCGKDMVVKRGRFGQFLACSGYPDCKTTRKLISTKEGLAAAKPDQILDEKCPRCDSNLIIKQGRFGEFTACSSYPECRYIKLKSTGVTCPKDGGDIVERKSRGGRAFYGCGNYPDCDFTLWNKPLLESCPKCQAPFLMEKVTKRHGRQLLCHKDECDYIRSEELAAVEA
;
A
#
# COMPACT_ATOMS: atom_id res chain seq x y z
N MET A 1 38.48 -21.31 -0.66
CA MET A 1 37.10 -21.75 -0.93
C MET A 1 36.79 -21.36 -2.38
N PRO A 2 36.43 -22.30 -3.26
CA PRO A 2 36.21 -22.02 -4.68
C PRO A 2 35.06 -21.02 -4.88
N ASN A 3 35.19 -20.14 -5.87
CA ASN A 3 34.24 -19.05 -6.07
C ASN A 3 33.02 -19.58 -6.82
N ILE A 4 32.00 -19.99 -6.07
CA ILE A 4 30.78 -20.66 -6.55
C ILE A 4 30.08 -19.89 -7.69
N LYS A 5 30.22 -18.56 -7.74
CA LYS A 5 29.62 -17.73 -8.81
C LYS A 5 30.33 -17.91 -10.16
N VAL A 6 31.62 -18.23 -10.17
CA VAL A 6 32.45 -18.33 -11.38
C VAL A 6 32.67 -19.78 -11.77
N GLU A 7 33.14 -20.59 -10.83
CA GLU A 7 33.55 -21.98 -11.04
C GLU A 7 32.38 -22.97 -10.92
N GLY A 8 31.37 -22.64 -10.11
CA GLY A 8 30.24 -23.53 -9.82
C GLY A 8 30.64 -24.74 -8.96
N LEU A 9 29.66 -25.41 -8.34
CA LEU A 9 29.89 -26.72 -7.72
C LEU A 9 29.62 -27.82 -8.76
N PRO A 10 30.44 -28.89 -8.81
CA PRO A 10 30.14 -30.03 -9.67
C PRO A 10 28.81 -30.66 -9.28
N SER A 11 28.05 -31.13 -10.28
CA SER A 11 26.82 -31.90 -10.08
C SER A 11 26.90 -33.21 -10.84
N ASP A 12 26.11 -34.19 -10.41
CA ASP A 12 26.03 -35.52 -11.04
C ASP A 12 25.14 -35.52 -12.30
N GLU A 13 24.58 -34.38 -12.67
CA GLU A 13 23.63 -34.22 -13.76
C GLU A 13 24.34 -33.94 -15.08
N VAL A 14 23.89 -34.57 -16.15
CA VAL A 14 24.42 -34.40 -17.51
C VAL A 14 23.52 -33.52 -18.34
N CYS A 15 24.11 -32.71 -19.21
CA CYS A 15 23.37 -31.80 -20.08
C CYS A 15 22.66 -32.54 -21.22
N ASP A 16 21.36 -32.32 -21.38
CA ASP A 16 20.55 -32.98 -22.42
C ASP A 16 20.97 -32.66 -23.86
N LYS A 17 21.60 -31.49 -24.09
CA LYS A 17 21.99 -31.03 -25.44
C LYS A 17 23.37 -31.51 -25.88
N CYS A 18 24.34 -31.56 -24.97
CA CYS A 18 25.73 -31.85 -25.33
C CYS A 18 26.36 -32.99 -24.52
N LYS A 19 25.60 -33.60 -23.59
CA LYS A 19 26.03 -34.71 -22.71
C LYS A 19 27.25 -34.38 -21.84
N SER A 20 27.62 -33.10 -21.73
CA SER A 20 28.67 -32.62 -20.83
C SER A 20 28.12 -32.51 -19.40
N PRO A 21 28.95 -32.65 -18.36
CA PRO A 21 28.50 -32.53 -16.97
C PRO A 21 27.97 -31.12 -16.68
N MET A 22 26.98 -31.02 -15.81
CA MET A 22 26.42 -29.74 -15.37
C MET A 22 27.08 -29.30 -14.06
N VAL A 23 27.12 -27.99 -13.85
CA VAL A 23 27.65 -27.33 -12.65
C VAL A 23 26.58 -26.47 -12.00
N LYS A 24 26.47 -26.53 -10.66
CA LYS A 24 25.56 -25.69 -9.87
C LYS A 24 26.17 -24.30 -9.71
N LYS A 25 25.55 -23.28 -10.29
CA LYS A 25 25.95 -21.87 -10.14
C LYS A 25 24.89 -21.09 -9.35
N VAL A 26 25.32 -20.05 -8.65
CA VAL A 26 24.43 -19.14 -7.91
C VAL A 26 24.05 -17.96 -8.82
N GLY A 27 22.76 -17.84 -9.13
CA GLY A 27 22.18 -16.72 -9.88
C GLY A 27 21.38 -15.76 -8.99
N ARG A 28 20.68 -14.81 -9.61
CA ARG A 28 19.76 -13.88 -8.91
C ARG A 28 18.60 -14.60 -8.22
N PHE A 29 18.17 -15.73 -8.79
CA PHE A 29 16.94 -16.44 -8.40
C PHE A 29 17.19 -17.73 -7.63
N GLY A 30 18.45 -18.05 -7.29
CA GLY A 30 18.81 -19.28 -6.59
C GLY A 30 19.94 -20.05 -7.28
N LEU A 31 20.10 -21.32 -6.88
CA LEU A 31 21.03 -22.25 -7.50
C LEU A 31 20.42 -22.83 -8.77
N PHE A 32 21.18 -22.85 -9.87
CA PHE A 32 20.77 -23.45 -11.12
C PHE A 32 21.90 -24.31 -11.70
N LEU A 33 21.53 -25.32 -12.49
CA LEU A 33 22.47 -26.12 -13.26
C LEU A 33 22.80 -25.41 -14.56
N ALA A 34 24.09 -25.19 -14.80
CA ALA A 34 24.63 -24.69 -16.07
C ALA A 34 25.52 -25.76 -16.70
N CYS A 35 25.54 -25.85 -18.03
CA CYS A 35 26.48 -26.74 -18.70
C CYS A 35 27.95 -26.32 -18.42
N SER A 36 28.84 -27.29 -18.15
CA SER A 36 30.27 -27.04 -17.98
C SER A 36 30.92 -26.46 -19.23
N SER A 37 30.35 -26.76 -20.41
CA SER A 37 30.86 -26.35 -21.72
C SER A 37 30.36 -24.96 -22.15
N TYR A 38 29.91 -24.12 -21.22
CA TYR A 38 29.66 -22.70 -21.51
C TYR A 38 30.99 -22.01 -21.85
N PRO A 39 31.11 -21.28 -22.97
CA PRO A 39 30.04 -20.63 -23.75
C PRO A 39 29.43 -21.45 -24.89
N GLU A 40 30.05 -22.57 -25.27
CA GLU A 40 29.65 -23.40 -26.43
C GLU A 40 28.27 -24.04 -26.25
N CYS A 41 27.87 -24.34 -25.02
CA CYS A 41 26.52 -24.82 -24.69
C CYS A 41 25.88 -23.92 -23.62
N GLN A 42 24.84 -23.17 -24.01
CA GLN A 42 24.08 -22.27 -23.13
C GLN A 42 22.91 -22.96 -22.41
N ASN A 43 22.94 -24.30 -22.30
CA ASN A 43 21.86 -25.02 -21.64
C ASN A 43 21.91 -24.81 -20.12
N THR A 44 20.77 -24.40 -19.55
CA THR A 44 20.59 -24.21 -18.11
C THR A 44 19.32 -24.91 -17.64
N ARG A 45 19.34 -25.46 -16.43
CA ARG A 45 18.19 -26.14 -15.81
C ARG A 45 18.03 -25.66 -14.37
N GLU A 46 16.80 -25.48 -13.91
CA GLU A 46 16.51 -25.19 -12.50
C GLU A 46 16.65 -26.48 -11.68
N LEU A 47 17.08 -26.38 -10.42
CA LEU A 47 17.17 -27.52 -9.50
C LEU A 47 15.84 -27.67 -8.75
N GLU A 48 15.31 -28.89 -8.68
CA GLU A 48 14.06 -29.25 -7.99
C GLU A 48 14.18 -29.26 -6.45
N GLY A 49 14.88 -28.28 -5.88
CA GLY A 49 15.16 -28.23 -4.42
C GLY A 49 15.27 -26.83 -3.83
N THR A 50 14.96 -25.79 -4.60
CA THR A 50 14.64 -24.46 -4.05
C THR A 50 13.14 -24.22 -4.13
N GLU A 51 12.36 -25.23 -3.76
CA GLU A 51 11.05 -24.97 -3.18
C GLU A 51 11.32 -24.28 -1.85
N GLY A 52 11.53 -22.96 -1.91
CA GLY A 52 11.39 -22.16 -0.70
C GLY A 52 10.03 -22.49 -0.12
N GLU A 53 10.01 -22.90 1.15
CA GLU A 53 8.81 -23.18 1.95
C GLU A 53 7.64 -22.38 1.37
N GLN A 54 6.74 -23.08 0.69
CA GLN A 54 5.50 -22.44 0.28
C GLN A 54 4.78 -22.20 1.59
N ASP A 55 4.80 -20.95 2.06
CA ASP A 55 3.90 -20.51 3.09
C ASP A 55 2.48 -20.79 2.56
N GLU A 56 1.94 -21.96 2.93
CA GLU A 56 0.59 -22.40 2.59
C GLU A 56 -0.37 -21.48 3.35
N VAL A 57 -0.85 -20.47 2.64
CA VAL A 57 -1.95 -19.64 3.12
C VAL A 57 -3.22 -20.25 2.54
N ASP A 58 -3.93 -21.02 3.37
CA ASP A 58 -5.25 -21.59 3.05
C ASP A 58 -6.31 -20.48 2.98
N GLU A 59 -6.34 -19.75 1.87
CA GLU A 59 -7.35 -18.76 1.57
C GLU A 59 -8.13 -19.11 0.30
N THR A 60 -9.46 -19.13 0.41
CA THR A 60 -10.37 -19.33 -0.72
C THR A 60 -10.64 -18.02 -1.46
N CYS A 61 -10.78 -18.10 -2.78
CA CYS A 61 -11.07 -16.97 -3.64
C CYS A 61 -12.52 -16.47 -3.46
N GLU A 62 -12.73 -15.20 -3.11
CA GLU A 62 -14.06 -14.59 -3.01
C GLU A 62 -14.88 -14.59 -4.30
N SER A 63 -14.21 -14.57 -5.47
CA SER A 63 -14.91 -14.45 -6.76
C SER A 63 -15.45 -15.78 -7.27
N CYS A 64 -14.89 -16.91 -6.84
CA CYS A 64 -15.25 -18.23 -7.40
C CYS A 64 -15.23 -19.40 -6.39
N GLY A 65 -14.83 -19.16 -5.14
CA GLY A 65 -14.76 -20.17 -4.09
C GLY A 65 -13.58 -21.15 -4.18
N LYS A 66 -12.79 -21.13 -5.26
CA LYS A 66 -11.63 -22.01 -5.44
C LYS A 66 -10.44 -21.57 -4.58
N ASP A 67 -9.57 -22.49 -4.25
CA ASP A 67 -8.36 -22.22 -3.46
C ASP A 67 -7.44 -21.24 -4.17
N MET A 68 -6.71 -20.45 -3.39
CA MET A 68 -5.70 -19.54 -3.92
C MET A 68 -4.29 -20.04 -3.62
N VAL A 69 -3.39 -19.83 -4.58
CA VAL A 69 -2.01 -20.33 -4.58
C VAL A 69 -1.04 -19.16 -4.56
N VAL A 70 0.02 -19.24 -3.75
CA VAL A 70 1.08 -18.23 -3.71
C VAL A 70 1.97 -18.35 -4.96
N LYS A 71 1.97 -17.31 -5.79
CA LYS A 71 2.84 -17.18 -6.96
C LYS A 71 3.84 -16.03 -6.76
N ARG A 72 5.01 -16.12 -7.40
CA ARG A 72 6.02 -15.07 -7.40
C ARG A 72 5.97 -14.27 -8.70
N GLY A 73 5.86 -12.95 -8.58
CA GLY A 73 5.88 -12.02 -9.71
C GLY A 73 6.96 -10.95 -9.57
N ARG A 74 7.04 -10.02 -10.55
CA ARG A 74 7.99 -8.89 -10.54
C ARG A 74 7.90 -8.03 -9.27
N PHE A 75 6.72 -7.92 -8.69
CA PHE A 75 6.43 -7.05 -7.55
C PHE A 75 6.42 -7.79 -6.20
N GLY A 76 6.83 -9.06 -6.16
CA GLY A 76 6.85 -9.89 -4.96
C GLY A 76 5.94 -11.13 -5.06
N GLN A 77 5.78 -11.83 -3.93
CA GLN A 77 4.80 -12.91 -3.79
C GLN A 77 3.38 -12.35 -3.77
N PHE A 78 2.46 -13.05 -4.43
CA PHE A 78 1.05 -12.70 -4.49
C PHE A 78 0.21 -13.98 -4.49
N LEU A 79 -0.99 -13.88 -3.97
CA LEU A 79 -1.94 -14.98 -3.94
C LEU A 79 -2.78 -14.92 -5.23
N ALA A 80 -2.89 -16.03 -5.96
CA ALA A 80 -3.58 -16.12 -7.25
C ALA A 80 -4.61 -17.25 -7.23
N CYS A 81 -5.79 -17.03 -7.81
CA CYS A 81 -6.79 -18.10 -7.90
C CYS A 81 -6.28 -19.31 -8.69
N SER A 82 -6.50 -20.52 -8.19
CA SER A 82 -6.22 -21.79 -8.89
C SER A 82 -7.03 -21.92 -10.20
N GLY A 83 -8.19 -21.27 -10.29
CA GLY A 83 -9.06 -21.26 -11.47
C GLY A 83 -8.63 -20.34 -12.60
N TYR A 84 -7.39 -19.87 -12.67
CA TYR A 84 -6.87 -19.12 -13.82
C TYR A 84 -6.78 -20.06 -15.06
N PRO A 85 -7.26 -19.67 -16.25
CA PRO A 85 -7.55 -18.31 -16.72
C PRO A 85 -8.96 -17.78 -16.46
N ASP A 86 -9.89 -18.63 -16.01
CA ASP A 86 -11.31 -18.30 -15.85
C ASP A 86 -11.55 -17.28 -14.73
N CYS A 87 -10.78 -17.36 -13.65
CA CYS A 87 -10.77 -16.39 -12.57
C CYS A 87 -9.41 -15.67 -12.47
N LYS A 88 -9.41 -14.35 -12.70
CA LYS A 88 -8.20 -13.49 -12.68
C LYS A 88 -7.97 -12.79 -11.33
N THR A 89 -8.67 -13.21 -10.28
CA THR A 89 -8.56 -12.61 -8.95
C THR A 89 -7.18 -12.89 -8.36
N THR A 90 -6.52 -11.81 -7.91
CA THR A 90 -5.20 -11.85 -7.27
C THR A 90 -5.21 -10.97 -6.01
N ARG A 91 -4.43 -11.36 -5.00
CA ARG A 91 -4.25 -10.60 -3.76
C ARG A 91 -2.78 -10.43 -3.44
N LYS A 92 -2.45 -9.32 -2.79
CA LYS A 92 -1.09 -9.06 -2.32
C LYS A 92 -0.92 -9.71 -0.95
N LEU A 93 0.23 -10.34 -0.74
CA LEU A 93 0.65 -10.80 0.59
C LEU A 93 1.43 -9.67 1.27
N ILE A 94 1.06 -9.35 2.51
CA ILE A 94 1.75 -8.37 3.34
C ILE A 94 2.59 -9.16 4.34
N SER A 95 3.90 -8.92 4.34
CA SER A 95 4.80 -9.49 5.35
C SER A 95 4.61 -8.72 6.66
N THR A 96 3.92 -9.36 7.61
CA THR A 96 3.76 -8.89 8.99
C THR A 96 4.69 -9.67 9.92
N LYS A 97 4.94 -9.15 11.14
CA LYS A 97 5.84 -9.77 12.13
C LYS A 97 5.45 -11.20 12.53
N GLU A 98 4.21 -11.61 12.24
CA GLU A 98 3.60 -12.90 12.59
C GLU A 98 3.45 -13.84 11.38
N GLY A 99 3.91 -13.43 10.18
CA GLY A 99 3.82 -14.24 8.95
C GLY A 99 3.34 -13.45 7.73
N LEU A 100 3.17 -14.16 6.61
CA LEU A 100 2.55 -13.65 5.38
C LEU A 100 1.03 -13.68 5.52
N ALA A 101 0.42 -12.51 5.66
CA ALA A 101 -1.04 -12.39 5.68
C ALA A 101 -1.54 -11.84 4.34
N ALA A 102 -2.65 -12.33 3.80
CA ALA A 102 -3.25 -11.69 2.64
C ALA A 102 -3.84 -10.33 3.02
N ALA A 103 -3.74 -9.39 2.09
CA ALA A 103 -4.42 -8.11 2.22
C ALA A 103 -5.93 -8.33 2.38
N LYS A 104 -6.56 -7.53 3.28
CA LYS A 104 -8.00 -7.60 3.53
C LYS A 104 -8.78 -7.39 2.22
N PRO A 105 -9.91 -8.09 2.04
CA PRO A 105 -10.74 -7.93 0.86
C PRO A 105 -11.37 -6.56 0.76
N ASP A 106 -11.67 -6.16 -0.48
CA ASP A 106 -12.32 -4.88 -0.77
C ASP A 106 -13.73 -4.88 -0.16
N GLN A 107 -13.99 -3.96 0.77
CA GLN A 107 -15.31 -3.83 1.39
C GLN A 107 -16.18 -2.89 0.56
N ILE A 108 -17.32 -3.37 0.10
CA ILE A 108 -18.31 -2.56 -0.62
C ILE A 108 -19.12 -1.76 0.40
N LEU A 109 -19.21 -0.45 0.19
CA LEU A 109 -20.06 0.45 0.95
C LEU A 109 -21.38 0.64 0.20
N ASP A 110 -22.46 0.80 0.95
CA ASP A 110 -23.79 1.12 0.41
C ASP A 110 -23.92 2.58 -0.09
N GLU A 111 -22.84 3.37 0.04
CA GLU A 111 -22.78 4.73 -0.45
C GLU A 111 -22.51 4.78 -1.95
N LYS A 112 -23.36 5.51 -2.68
CA LYS A 112 -23.21 5.72 -4.13
C LYS A 112 -22.22 6.81 -4.45
N CYS A 113 -21.45 6.61 -5.50
CA CYS A 113 -20.53 7.61 -6.01
C CYS A 113 -21.29 8.77 -6.69
N PRO A 114 -20.94 10.03 -6.40
CA PRO A 114 -21.61 11.21 -6.96
C PRO A 114 -21.37 11.44 -8.47
N ARG A 115 -20.50 10.64 -9.11
CA ARG A 115 -20.18 10.76 -10.55
C ARG A 115 -20.72 9.62 -11.41
N CYS A 116 -20.76 8.41 -10.87
CA CYS A 116 -21.02 7.16 -11.60
C CYS A 116 -22.27 6.43 -11.08
N ASP A 117 -22.88 6.88 -9.97
CA ASP A 117 -23.92 6.20 -9.18
C ASP A 117 -23.61 4.76 -8.74
N SER A 118 -22.41 4.27 -9.04
CA SER A 118 -21.92 2.96 -8.65
C SER A 118 -21.47 2.98 -7.19
N ASN A 119 -21.41 1.81 -6.55
CA ASN A 119 -21.05 1.70 -5.14
C ASN A 119 -19.59 2.13 -4.89
N LEU A 120 -19.36 2.73 -3.73
CA LEU A 120 -18.01 2.99 -3.24
C LEU A 120 -17.42 1.74 -2.60
N ILE A 121 -16.11 1.56 -2.72
CA ILE A 121 -15.39 0.43 -2.14
C ILE A 121 -14.15 0.91 -1.37
N ILE A 122 -13.87 0.32 -0.21
CA ILE A 122 -12.63 0.54 0.53
C ILE A 122 -11.56 -0.42 -0.01
N LYS A 123 -10.49 0.14 -0.55
CA LYS A 123 -9.31 -0.59 -1.04
C LYS A 123 -8.08 -0.30 -0.17
N GLN A 124 -7.14 -1.23 -0.15
CA GLN A 124 -5.82 -1.00 0.44
C GLN A 124 -4.80 -0.53 -0.61
N GLY A 125 -4.22 0.65 -0.40
CA GLY A 125 -3.18 1.25 -1.24
C GLY A 125 -1.84 1.41 -0.53
N ARG A 126 -0.85 1.98 -1.22
CA ARG A 126 0.48 2.29 -0.66
C ARG A 126 0.41 3.19 0.58
N PHE A 127 -0.58 4.09 0.63
CA PHE A 127 -0.71 5.12 1.67
C PHE A 127 -1.74 4.75 2.75
N GLY A 128 -2.25 3.51 2.74
CA GLY A 128 -3.31 3.02 3.61
C GLY A 128 -4.62 2.76 2.87
N GLU A 129 -5.69 2.59 3.64
CA GLU A 129 -7.04 2.37 3.13
C GLU A 129 -7.64 3.67 2.56
N PHE A 130 -8.32 3.55 1.41
CA PHE A 130 -9.00 4.65 0.75
C PHE A 130 -10.29 4.16 0.09
N THR A 131 -11.25 5.08 -0.06
CA THR A 131 -12.57 4.79 -0.61
C THR A 131 -12.65 5.30 -2.06
N ALA A 132 -13.03 4.45 -3.01
CA ALA A 132 -13.07 4.76 -4.45
C ALA A 132 -14.34 4.22 -5.15
N CYS A 133 -14.71 4.74 -6.33
CA CYS A 133 -15.82 4.15 -7.14
C CYS A 133 -15.44 2.73 -7.59
N SER A 134 -16.41 1.81 -7.53
CA SER A 134 -16.25 0.43 -8.01
C SER A 134 -15.93 0.34 -9.50
N SER A 135 -16.41 1.31 -10.28
CA SER A 135 -16.32 1.34 -11.75
C SER A 135 -15.00 1.90 -12.28
N TYR A 136 -13.90 1.74 -11.53
CA TYR A 136 -12.55 2.01 -12.06
C TYR A 136 -12.23 0.98 -13.16
N PRO A 137 -11.67 1.37 -14.33
CA PRO A 137 -11.00 2.63 -14.66
C PRO A 137 -11.89 3.77 -15.20
N GLU A 138 -13.15 3.48 -15.54
CA GLU A 138 -14.09 4.42 -16.16
C GLU A 138 -14.41 5.61 -15.24
N CYS A 139 -14.60 5.35 -13.94
CA CYS A 139 -14.76 6.39 -12.94
C CYS A 139 -13.57 6.42 -11.97
N ARG A 140 -12.79 7.50 -12.03
CA ARG A 140 -11.62 7.75 -11.15
C ARG A 140 -11.97 8.53 -9.88
N TYR A 141 -13.21 8.47 -9.42
CA TYR A 141 -13.63 9.15 -8.20
C TYR A 141 -13.02 8.49 -6.96
N ILE A 142 -12.44 9.32 -6.08
CA ILE A 142 -11.88 8.93 -4.79
C ILE A 142 -12.54 9.82 -3.74
N LYS A 143 -13.12 9.21 -2.71
CA LYS A 143 -13.69 9.95 -1.59
C LYS A 143 -12.55 10.38 -0.65
N LEU A 144 -12.33 11.68 -0.60
CA LEU A 144 -11.34 12.31 0.28
C LEU A 144 -11.89 12.36 1.71
N LYS A 145 -11.03 12.19 2.73
CA LYS A 145 -11.41 12.38 4.13
C LYS A 145 -11.52 13.88 4.40
N SER A 146 -12.74 14.40 4.40
CA SER A 146 -13.01 15.80 4.74
C SER A 146 -12.92 16.01 6.25
N THR A 147 -12.45 17.19 6.64
CA THR A 147 -12.39 17.63 8.04
C THR A 147 -13.69 18.30 8.51
N GLY A 148 -14.64 18.53 7.58
CA GLY A 148 -15.86 19.29 7.83
C GLY A 148 -15.65 20.80 7.89
N VAL A 149 -14.42 21.28 7.70
CA VAL A 149 -14.07 22.71 7.71
C VAL A 149 -13.96 23.23 6.29
N THR A 150 -14.64 24.35 6.03
CA THR A 150 -14.58 25.06 4.74
C THR A 150 -13.30 25.89 4.63
N CYS A 151 -12.72 25.90 3.45
CA CYS A 151 -11.55 26.66 3.10
C CYS A 151 -11.87 28.17 3.11
N PRO A 152 -11.02 29.01 3.73
CA PRO A 152 -11.27 30.44 3.82
C PRO A 152 -11.03 31.18 2.49
N LYS A 153 -10.36 30.55 1.51
CA LYS A 153 -10.06 31.17 0.20
C LYS A 153 -11.18 30.98 -0.82
N ASP A 154 -11.69 29.76 -0.95
CA ASP A 154 -12.61 29.33 -2.02
C ASP A 154 -13.88 28.65 -1.51
N GLY A 155 -14.03 28.49 -0.19
CA GLY A 155 -15.18 27.82 0.41
C GLY A 155 -15.21 26.29 0.20
N GLY A 156 -14.19 25.72 -0.45
CA GLY A 156 -14.08 24.27 -0.67
C GLY A 156 -13.80 23.49 0.60
N ASP A 157 -14.05 22.17 0.61
CA ASP A 157 -13.78 21.35 1.79
C ASP A 157 -12.27 21.15 2.02
N ILE A 158 -11.82 21.33 3.26
CA ILE A 158 -10.45 20.98 3.65
C ILE A 158 -10.37 19.47 3.89
N VAL A 159 -9.46 18.80 3.19
CA VAL A 159 -9.26 17.35 3.20
C VAL A 159 -7.89 16.97 3.75
N GLU A 160 -7.83 15.84 4.45
CA GLU A 160 -6.58 15.27 4.95
C GLU A 160 -5.80 14.57 3.83
N ARG A 161 -4.50 14.89 3.71
CA ARG A 161 -3.55 14.32 2.75
C ARG A 161 -2.26 13.92 3.44
N LYS A 162 -1.48 13.03 2.82
CA LYS A 162 -0.15 12.62 3.33
C LYS A 162 0.94 13.19 2.44
N SER A 163 1.93 13.82 3.06
CA SER A 163 3.14 14.27 2.38
C SER A 163 4.03 13.08 1.96
N ARG A 164 5.05 13.34 1.13
CA ARG A 164 6.04 12.31 0.75
C ARG A 164 6.74 11.69 1.96
N GLY A 165 6.94 12.47 3.03
CA GLY A 165 7.51 12.01 4.30
C GLY A 165 6.50 11.35 5.25
N GLY A 166 5.26 11.10 4.81
CA GLY A 166 4.22 10.44 5.62
C GLY A 166 3.51 11.34 6.62
N ARG A 167 4.01 12.57 6.86
CA ARG A 167 3.33 13.56 7.71
C ARG A 167 2.00 13.97 7.08
N ALA A 168 0.92 13.91 7.87
CA ALA A 168 -0.38 14.41 7.47
C ALA A 168 -0.39 15.93 7.35
N PHE A 169 -1.09 16.43 6.33
CA PHE A 169 -1.36 17.84 6.13
C PHE A 169 -2.80 17.98 5.61
N TYR A 170 -3.38 19.15 5.79
CA TYR A 170 -4.76 19.43 5.44
C TYR A 170 -4.77 20.46 4.32
N GLY A 171 -5.34 20.13 3.18
CA GLY A 171 -5.34 21.01 2.00
C GLY A 171 -6.73 21.15 1.42
N CYS A 172 -6.97 22.19 0.62
CA CYS A 172 -8.25 22.33 -0.07
C CYS A 172 -8.49 21.15 -1.03
N GLY A 173 -9.73 20.65 -1.05
CA GLY A 173 -10.19 19.62 -1.98
C GLY A 173 -10.11 20.05 -3.45
N ASN A 174 -10.26 21.35 -3.72
CA ASN A 174 -10.26 21.94 -5.06
C ASN A 174 -8.86 22.16 -5.67
N TYR A 175 -7.79 21.64 -5.08
CA TYR A 175 -6.47 21.63 -5.70
C TYR A 175 -6.54 20.95 -7.09
N PRO A 176 -6.00 21.55 -8.19
CA PRO A 176 -4.98 22.61 -8.21
C PRO A 176 -5.48 24.06 -8.13
N ASP A 177 -6.78 24.31 -8.19
CA ASP A 177 -7.36 25.66 -8.29
C ASP A 177 -7.20 26.46 -6.98
N CYS A 178 -7.13 25.77 -5.84
CA CYS A 178 -6.84 26.35 -4.54
C CYS A 178 -5.60 25.70 -3.90
N ASP A 179 -4.62 26.51 -3.53
CA ASP A 179 -3.32 26.14 -2.95
C ASP A 179 -3.31 26.15 -1.41
N PHE A 180 -4.47 26.36 -0.78
CA PHE A 180 -4.57 26.48 0.67
C PHE A 180 -4.16 25.18 1.37
N THR A 181 -3.22 25.29 2.32
CA THR A 181 -2.68 24.16 3.09
C THR A 181 -2.41 24.50 4.55
N LEU A 182 -2.56 23.51 5.42
CA LEU A 182 -2.36 23.57 6.86
C LEU A 182 -1.60 22.33 7.34
N TRP A 183 -0.73 22.52 8.33
CA TRP A 183 0.01 21.43 8.96
C TRP A 183 -0.68 20.80 10.16
N ASN A 184 -1.60 21.56 10.77
CA ASN A 184 -2.34 21.18 11.96
C ASN A 184 -3.81 20.93 11.57
N LYS A 185 -4.48 20.06 12.32
CA LYS A 185 -5.85 19.66 12.00
C LYS A 185 -6.82 20.83 12.23
N PRO A 186 -7.59 21.27 11.22
CA PRO A 186 -8.62 22.26 11.44
C PRO A 186 -9.83 21.64 12.15
N LEU A 187 -10.40 22.38 13.09
CA LEU A 187 -11.62 22.04 13.83
C LEU A 187 -12.69 23.11 13.56
N LEU A 188 -13.94 22.67 13.39
CA LEU A 188 -15.09 23.55 13.10
C LEU A 188 -15.51 24.33 14.37
N GLU A 189 -14.62 25.16 14.86
CA GLU A 189 -14.81 26.06 16.00
C GLU A 189 -14.34 27.45 15.63
N SER A 190 -15.20 28.45 15.77
CA SER A 190 -14.85 29.83 15.47
C SER A 190 -13.92 30.41 16.54
N CYS A 191 -12.90 31.18 16.13
CA CYS A 191 -12.02 31.85 17.08
C CYS A 191 -12.75 32.98 17.83
N PRO A 192 -12.74 33.02 19.18
CA PRO A 192 -13.43 34.06 19.94
C PRO A 192 -12.77 35.43 19.84
N LYS A 193 -11.47 35.52 19.49
CA LYS A 193 -10.75 36.80 19.37
C LYS A 193 -10.94 37.47 18.01
N CYS A 194 -10.83 36.72 16.92
CA CYS A 194 -10.77 37.27 15.55
C CYS A 194 -11.88 36.76 14.62
N GLN A 195 -12.82 35.97 15.17
CA GLN A 195 -13.95 35.37 14.46
C GLN A 195 -13.53 34.55 13.22
N ALA A 196 -12.31 34.01 13.23
CA ALA A 196 -11.87 33.07 12.20
C ALA A 196 -12.79 31.84 12.18
N PRO A 197 -13.04 31.24 11.00
CA PRO A 197 -14.05 30.19 10.84
C PRO A 197 -13.67 28.86 11.50
N PHE A 198 -12.39 28.63 11.78
CA PHE A 198 -11.90 27.41 12.41
C PHE A 198 -10.67 27.67 13.28
N LEU A 199 -10.43 26.75 14.21
CA LEU A 199 -9.20 26.64 15.00
C LEU A 199 -8.37 25.45 14.51
N MET A 200 -7.09 25.41 14.88
CA MET A 200 -6.17 24.33 14.54
C MET A 200 -5.74 23.58 15.79
N GLU A 201 -5.73 22.26 15.72
CA GLU A 201 -5.27 21.39 16.80
C GLU A 201 -3.77 21.09 16.67
N LYS A 202 -3.01 21.41 17.72
CA LYS A 202 -1.58 21.11 17.86
C LYS A 202 -1.36 20.31 19.13
N VAL A 203 -0.82 19.10 18.97
CA VAL A 203 -0.46 18.24 20.10
C VAL A 203 1.02 18.45 20.45
N THR A 204 1.31 18.77 21.71
CA THR A 204 2.66 18.95 22.23
C THR A 204 2.90 18.05 23.44
N LYS A 205 4.17 17.67 23.67
CA LYS A 205 4.53 16.81 24.82
C LYS A 205 4.35 17.50 26.18
N ARG A 206 4.46 18.84 26.24
CA ARG A 206 4.42 19.61 27.51
C ARG A 206 3.02 20.06 27.91
N HIS A 207 2.20 20.46 26.93
CA HIS A 207 0.91 21.11 27.18
C HIS A 207 -0.28 20.29 26.63
N GLY A 208 -0.05 19.06 26.19
CA GLY A 208 -1.09 18.21 25.62
C GLY A 208 -1.66 18.79 24.33
N ARG A 209 -2.98 18.82 24.23
CA ARG A 209 -3.72 19.31 23.06
C ARG A 209 -3.97 20.81 23.18
N GLN A 210 -3.47 21.58 22.22
CA GLN A 210 -3.65 23.02 22.15
C GLN A 210 -4.42 23.38 20.88
N LEU A 211 -5.44 24.22 21.01
CA LEU A 211 -6.17 24.82 19.92
C LEU A 211 -5.65 26.23 19.66
N LEU A 212 -5.21 26.49 18.43
CA LEU A 212 -4.60 27.76 18.03
C LEU A 212 -5.33 28.33 16.82
N CYS A 213 -5.38 29.66 16.73
CA CYS A 213 -5.98 30.31 15.57
C CYS A 213 -5.09 30.13 14.32
N HIS A 214 -5.72 30.06 13.14
CA HIS A 214 -5.00 30.00 11.87
C HIS A 214 -4.43 31.35 11.42
N LYS A 215 -5.11 32.47 11.72
CA LYS A 215 -4.62 33.80 11.35
C LYS A 215 -3.37 34.15 12.15
N ASP A 216 -2.30 34.55 11.44
CA ASP A 216 -1.02 34.96 12.04
C ASP A 216 -1.16 36.20 12.95
N GLU A 217 -2.15 37.06 12.70
CA GLU A 217 -2.44 38.25 13.51
C GLU A 217 -3.14 37.92 14.85
N CYS A 218 -3.50 36.66 15.10
CA CYS A 218 -4.30 36.28 16.25
C CYS A 218 -3.60 35.26 17.14
N ASP A 219 -3.07 35.74 18.27
CA ASP A 219 -2.45 34.92 19.32
C ASP A 219 -3.49 34.23 20.24
N TYR A 220 -4.56 33.67 19.66
CA TYR A 220 -5.48 32.85 20.45
C TYR A 220 -4.93 31.43 20.60
N ILE A 221 -4.76 31.00 21.85
CA ILE A 221 -4.37 29.64 22.21
C ILE A 221 -5.27 29.18 23.35
N ARG A 222 -5.93 28.04 23.19
CA ARG A 222 -6.70 27.34 24.24
C ARG A 222 -6.07 25.97 24.47
N SER A 223 -5.58 25.73 25.68
CA SER A 223 -5.09 24.42 26.09
C SER A 223 -6.27 23.60 26.58
N GLU A 224 -6.45 22.39 26.04
CA GLU A 224 -7.38 21.40 26.58
C GLU A 224 -6.52 20.29 27.20
N GLU A 225 -6.76 20.00 28.48
CA GLU A 225 -6.27 18.75 29.06
C GLU A 225 -6.95 17.63 28.28
N LEU A 226 -6.16 16.73 27.69
CA LEU A 226 -6.68 15.50 27.12
C LEU A 226 -7.40 14.78 28.24
N ALA A 227 -8.73 14.82 28.25
CA ALA A 227 -9.52 13.91 29.04
C ALA A 227 -9.00 12.51 28.67
N ALA A 228 -8.39 11.83 29.65
CA ALA A 228 -8.02 10.45 29.49
C ALA A 228 -9.30 9.71 29.09
N VAL A 229 -9.37 9.29 27.82
CA VAL A 229 -10.44 8.40 27.38
C VAL A 229 -10.22 7.14 28.19
N GLU A 230 -11.06 6.93 29.21
CA GLU A 230 -11.11 5.70 29.99
C GLU A 230 -11.30 4.54 29.00
N ALA A 231 -10.40 3.57 29.12
CA ALA A 231 -10.34 2.38 28.29
C ALA A 231 -11.47 1.40 28.64
#